data_AF-F9PCM6-F1
#
_entry.id   AF-F9PCM6-F1
#
_cell.length_a   1.000
_cell.length_b   1.000
_cell.length_c   1.000
_cell.angle_alpha   90.00
_cell.angle_beta   90.00
_cell.angle_gamma   90.00
#
_symmetry.space_group_name_H-M   'P 1'
#
loop_
_entity.id
_entity.type
_entity.pdbx_description
1 polymer ?
#
loop_
_entity_poly.entity_id
_entity_poly.type
_entity_poly.pdbx_seq_one_letter_code
_entity_poly.pdbx_strand_id
1 'polypeptide(L)'
;MREDFDKSVHFGTSRILGNSIGGFYALIFFLLNNFFQGAFWITLLVVPICTMLTIMTNVAMNNKSGVIGGVAAMLIITLSIPNGETVLYVFARVFETFMGVFVAILVNYDIDRLRSIIHKK
;
A
#
# COMPACT_ATOMS: atom_id res chain seq x y z
N MET A 1 -6.32 -28.61 0.59
CA MET A 1 -6.40 -28.06 1.96
C MET A 1 -5.10 -27.41 2.46
N ARG A 2 -3.89 -27.94 2.21
CA ARG A 2 -2.62 -27.24 2.54
C ARG A 2 -2.21 -26.18 1.48
N GLU A 3 -2.56 -26.37 0.21
CA GLU A 3 -2.29 -25.37 -0.85
C GLU A 3 -3.15 -24.09 -0.73
N ASP A 4 -4.34 -24.17 -0.15
CA ASP A 4 -5.27 -23.03 -0.07
C ASP A 4 -4.84 -21.99 0.99
N PHE A 5 -4.18 -22.43 2.06
CA PHE A 5 -3.69 -21.54 3.13
C PHE A 5 -2.44 -20.78 2.74
N ASP A 6 -1.45 -21.45 2.14
CA ASP A 6 -0.21 -20.82 1.66
C ASP A 6 -0.53 -19.76 0.60
N LYS A 7 -1.46 -20.08 -0.32
CA LYS A 7 -2.01 -19.10 -1.27
C LYS A 7 -2.75 -17.97 -0.56
N SER A 8 -3.63 -18.26 0.40
CA SER A 8 -4.38 -17.21 1.11
C SER A 8 -3.49 -16.25 1.89
N VAL A 9 -2.42 -16.74 2.50
CA VAL A 9 -1.42 -15.90 3.19
C VAL A 9 -0.65 -15.06 2.18
N HIS A 10 -0.18 -15.65 1.07
CA HIS A 10 0.51 -14.91 0.02
C HIS A 10 -0.40 -13.85 -0.64
N PHE A 11 -1.70 -14.14 -0.78
CA PHE A 11 -2.71 -13.19 -1.25
C PHE A 11 -3.00 -12.07 -0.22
N GLY A 12 -3.02 -12.39 1.07
CA GLY A 12 -3.18 -11.42 2.16
C GLY A 12 -2.00 -10.46 2.25
N THR A 13 -0.78 -10.99 2.27
CA THR A 13 0.46 -10.21 2.31
C THR A 13 0.59 -9.33 1.07
N SER A 14 0.22 -9.85 -0.10
CA SER A 14 0.17 -9.10 -1.34
C SER A 14 -0.74 -7.87 -1.27
N ARG A 15 -1.93 -8.03 -0.69
CA ARG A 15 -2.90 -6.93 -0.52
C ARG A 15 -2.35 -5.84 0.40
N ILE A 16 -1.70 -6.25 1.48
CA ILE A 16 -1.15 -5.36 2.50
C ILE A 16 0.04 -4.55 1.95
N LEU A 17 0.96 -5.20 1.22
CA LEU A 17 2.07 -4.54 0.52
C LEU A 17 1.56 -3.56 -0.54
N GLY A 18 0.59 -3.97 -1.36
CA GLY A 18 0.02 -3.11 -2.40
C GLY A 18 -0.62 -1.85 -1.82
N ASN A 19 -1.44 -2.01 -0.78
CA ASN A 19 -2.11 -0.91 -0.08
C ASN A 19 -1.12 0.10 0.51
N SER A 20 0.00 -0.38 1.06
CA SER A 20 1.03 0.50 1.64
C SER A 20 1.80 1.30 0.60
N ILE A 21 2.10 0.70 -0.55
CA ILE A 21 2.70 1.41 -1.69
C ILE A 21 1.75 2.50 -2.18
N GLY A 22 0.45 2.20 -2.31
CA GLY A 22 -0.57 3.17 -2.67
C GLY A 22 -0.68 4.33 -1.66
N GLY A 23 -0.67 4.01 -0.36
CA GLY A 23 -0.66 5.02 0.71
C GLY A 23 0.57 5.92 0.68
N PHE A 24 1.74 5.37 0.42
CA PHE A 24 2.99 6.13 0.28
C PHE A 24 2.91 7.15 -0.88
N TYR A 25 2.44 6.72 -2.05
CA TYR A 25 2.25 7.64 -3.19
C TYR A 25 1.16 8.68 -2.95
N ALA A 26 0.10 8.33 -2.21
CA ALA A 26 -0.93 9.30 -1.82
C ALA A 26 -0.38 10.38 -0.88
N LEU A 27 0.56 10.04 0.01
CA LEU A 27 1.25 11.01 0.87
C LEU A 27 2.13 11.96 0.05
N ILE A 28 2.88 11.43 -0.91
CA ILE A 28 3.67 12.25 -1.86
C ILE A 28 2.76 13.20 -2.63
N PHE A 29 1.63 12.68 -3.15
CA PHE A 29 0.63 13.50 -3.85
C PHE A 29 0.11 14.62 -2.94
N PHE A 30 -0.23 14.30 -1.69
CA PHE A 30 -0.76 15.28 -0.74
C PHE A 30 0.26 16.38 -0.40
N LEU A 31 1.54 16.03 -0.18
CA LEU A 31 2.61 17.00 0.05
C LEU A 31 2.78 17.95 -1.15
N LEU A 32 2.77 17.41 -2.37
CA LEU A 32 2.79 18.22 -3.58
C LEU A 32 1.56 19.12 -3.67
N ASN A 33 0.36 18.56 -3.48
CA ASN A 33 -0.89 19.30 -3.56
C ASN A 33 -0.93 20.46 -2.55
N ASN A 34 -0.44 20.24 -1.32
CA ASN A 34 -0.34 21.26 -0.28
C ASN A 34 0.68 22.36 -0.66
N PHE A 35 1.83 21.99 -1.22
CA PHE A 35 2.86 22.94 -1.66
C PHE A 35 2.36 23.89 -2.75
N PHE A 36 1.50 23.38 -3.64
CA PHE A 36 0.93 24.15 -4.75
C PHE A 36 -0.51 24.66 -4.49
N GLN A 37 -0.92 24.79 -3.22
CA GLN A 37 -2.19 25.41 -2.81
C GLN A 37 -3.45 24.73 -3.41
N GLY A 38 -3.42 23.43 -3.67
CA GLY A 38 -4.59 22.71 -4.18
C GLY A 38 -4.99 23.05 -5.60
N ALA A 39 -4.06 23.54 -6.44
CA ALA A 39 -4.35 23.82 -7.83
C ALA A 39 -4.90 22.57 -8.56
N PHE A 40 -6.09 22.67 -9.14
CA PHE A 40 -6.80 21.56 -9.78
C PHE A 40 -5.96 20.83 -10.85
N TRP A 41 -5.10 21.56 -11.56
CA TRP A 41 -4.20 21.02 -12.58
C TRP A 41 -3.22 19.98 -12.03
N ILE A 42 -2.87 20.07 -10.75
CA ILE A 42 -1.94 19.14 -10.10
C ILE A 42 -2.63 17.84 -9.79
N THR A 43 -3.87 17.88 -9.31
CA THR A 43 -4.69 16.69 -9.19
C THR A 43 -4.88 16.02 -10.55
N LEU A 44 -5.13 16.80 -11.61
CA LEU A 44 -5.36 16.27 -12.96
C LEU A 44 -4.13 15.54 -13.53
N LEU A 45 -2.91 16.08 -13.35
CA LEU A 45 -1.68 15.52 -13.92
C LEU A 45 -0.96 14.55 -12.98
N VAL A 46 -0.88 14.88 -11.69
CA VAL A 46 -0.07 14.11 -10.74
C VAL A 46 -0.77 12.83 -10.31
N VAL A 47 -2.11 12.79 -10.24
CA VAL A 47 -2.84 11.55 -9.95
C VAL A 47 -2.51 10.44 -10.97
N PRO A 48 -2.66 10.63 -12.29
CA PRO A 48 -2.33 9.59 -13.26
C PRO A 48 -0.84 9.21 -13.29
N ILE A 49 0.06 10.16 -12.99
CA ILE A 49 1.49 9.86 -12.86
C ILE A 49 1.74 8.98 -11.63
N CYS A 50 1.17 9.33 -10.48
CA CYS A 50 1.32 8.57 -9.24
C CYS A 50 0.64 7.20 -9.32
N THR A 51 -0.48 7.05 -10.04
CA THR A 51 -1.08 5.72 -10.27
C THR A 51 -0.18 4.85 -11.16
N MET A 52 0.40 5.42 -12.22
CA MET A 52 1.37 4.70 -13.06
C MET A 52 2.59 4.25 -12.25
N LEU A 53 3.15 5.12 -11.41
CA LEU A 53 4.25 4.78 -10.51
C LEU A 53 3.85 3.68 -9.53
N THR A 54 2.67 3.79 -8.90
CA THR A 54 2.14 2.77 -7.97
C THR A 54 2.05 1.40 -8.63
N ILE A 55 1.59 1.33 -9.89
CA ILE A 55 1.53 0.10 -10.69
C ILE A 55 2.95 -0.43 -10.95
N MET A 56 3.88 0.42 -11.41
CA MET A 56 5.25 0.02 -11.70
C MET A 56 5.98 -0.52 -10.47
N THR A 57 5.87 0.14 -9.31
CA THR A 57 6.46 -0.37 -8.07
C THR A 57 5.86 -1.68 -7.61
N ASN A 58 4.54 -1.87 -7.72
CA ASN A 58 3.91 -3.15 -7.38
C ASN A 58 4.35 -4.26 -8.33
N VAL A 59 4.52 -3.97 -9.62
CA VAL A 59 5.04 -4.93 -10.61
C VAL A 59 6.52 -5.24 -10.35
N ALA A 60 7.33 -4.24 -10.00
CA ALA A 60 8.75 -4.41 -9.66
C ALA A 60 8.96 -5.26 -8.40
N MET A 61 8.06 -5.17 -7.42
CA MET A 61 8.05 -6.01 -6.21
C MET A 61 7.44 -7.40 -6.45
N ASN A 62 7.20 -7.79 -7.72
CA ASN A 62 6.54 -9.03 -8.13
C ASN A 62 5.16 -9.24 -7.48
N ASN A 63 4.52 -8.15 -7.05
CA ASN A 63 3.29 -8.16 -6.27
C ASN A 63 2.06 -7.87 -7.14
N LYS A 64 1.89 -8.63 -8.23
CA LYS A 64 0.84 -8.37 -9.24
C LYS A 64 -0.57 -8.38 -8.66
N SER A 65 -0.85 -9.23 -7.66
CA SER A 65 -2.15 -9.29 -6.97
C SER A 65 -2.42 -8.07 -6.07
N GLY A 66 -1.39 -7.31 -5.68
CA GLY A 66 -1.51 -6.13 -4.82
C GLY A 66 -1.76 -4.82 -5.58
N VAL A 67 -1.56 -4.82 -6.91
CA VAL A 67 -1.68 -3.61 -7.77
C VAL A 67 -3.06 -2.97 -7.62
N ILE A 68 -4.13 -3.76 -7.70
CA ILE A 68 -5.52 -3.26 -7.61
C ILE A 68 -5.76 -2.62 -6.24
N GLY A 69 -5.29 -3.26 -5.17
CA GLY A 69 -5.42 -2.73 -3.80
C GLY A 69 -4.64 -1.44 -3.59
N GLY A 70 -3.42 -1.35 -4.14
CA GLY A 70 -2.60 -0.15 -4.05
C GLY A 70 -3.16 1.04 -4.81
N VAL A 71 -3.62 0.82 -6.04
CA VAL A 71 -4.24 1.88 -6.85
C VAL A 71 -5.56 2.35 -6.22
N ALA A 72 -6.39 1.42 -5.73
CA ALA A 72 -7.64 1.77 -5.06
C ALA A 72 -7.39 2.62 -3.80
N ALA A 73 -6.43 2.22 -2.97
CA ALA A 73 -6.07 2.97 -1.77
C ALA A 73 -5.57 4.38 -2.09
N MET A 74 -4.68 4.49 -3.08
CA MET A 74 -4.17 5.77 -3.54
C MET A 74 -5.29 6.70 -4.00
N LEU A 75 -6.22 6.20 -4.82
CA LEU A 75 -7.36 6.98 -5.31
C LEU A 75 -8.36 7.33 -4.21
N ILE A 76 -8.67 6.40 -3.29
CA ILE A 76 -9.56 6.66 -2.15
C ILE A 76 -8.98 7.78 -1.29
N ILE A 77 -7.69 7.72 -0.95
CA ILE A 77 -7.03 8.75 -0.13
C ILE A 77 -6.99 10.08 -0.88
N THR A 78 -6.65 10.05 -2.17
CA THR A 78 -6.48 11.27 -2.97
C THR A 78 -7.81 11.97 -3.27
N LEU A 79 -8.89 11.22 -3.51
CA LEU A 79 -10.19 11.77 -3.91
C LEU A 79 -11.17 11.97 -2.75
N SER A 80 -11.01 11.23 -1.63
CA SER A 80 -11.94 11.37 -0.48
C SER A 80 -11.57 12.51 0.46
N ILE A 81 -10.38 13.11 0.34
CA ILE A 81 -9.94 14.17 1.25
C ILE A 81 -10.31 15.52 0.63
N PRO A 82 -11.29 16.27 1.18
CA PRO A 82 -11.61 17.61 0.72
C PRO A 82 -10.44 18.58 1.00
N ASN A 83 -10.33 19.64 0.19
CA ASN A 83 -9.24 20.64 0.15
C ASN A 83 -9.05 21.50 1.44
N GLY A 84 -9.31 20.97 2.63
CA GLY A 84 -9.19 21.69 3.90
C GLY A 84 -8.99 20.83 5.15
N GLU A 85 -8.82 19.51 5.01
CA GLU A 85 -8.63 18.59 6.14
C GLU A 85 -7.22 18.01 6.24
N THR A 86 -6.87 17.66 7.49
CA THR A 86 -5.54 17.65 8.07
C THR A 86 -4.60 16.57 7.52
N VAL A 87 -3.33 16.97 7.28
CA VAL A 87 -2.15 16.09 7.07
C VAL A 87 -2.20 14.83 7.94
N LEU A 88 -2.72 14.99 9.16
CA LEU A 88 -2.87 13.96 10.18
C LEU A 88 -3.76 12.77 9.74
N TYR A 89 -4.81 13.00 8.95
CA TYR A 89 -5.66 11.93 8.41
C TYR A 89 -4.92 11.07 7.36
N VAL A 90 -4.21 11.72 6.43
CA VAL A 90 -3.37 11.03 5.45
C VAL A 90 -2.29 10.23 6.18
N PHE A 91 -1.65 10.87 7.15
CA PHE A 91 -0.59 10.26 7.93
C PHE A 91 -1.08 9.04 8.73
N ALA A 92 -2.25 9.15 9.38
CA ALA A 92 -2.89 8.05 10.09
C ALA A 92 -3.20 6.87 9.16
N ARG A 93 -3.68 7.14 7.93
CA ARG A 93 -3.97 6.08 6.96
C ARG A 93 -2.71 5.40 6.44
N VAL A 94 -1.64 6.15 6.16
CA VAL A 94 -0.35 5.57 5.79
C VAL A 94 0.24 4.77 6.95
N PHE A 95 0.09 5.25 8.18
CA PHE A 95 0.55 4.53 9.36
C PHE A 95 -0.25 3.24 9.60
N GLU A 96 -1.56 3.26 9.37
CA GLU A 96 -2.43 2.07 9.43
C GLU A 96 -2.01 1.01 8.41
N THR A 97 -1.74 1.41 7.16
CA THR A 97 -1.27 0.46 6.12
C THR A 97 0.15 -0.03 6.40
N PHE A 98 1.04 0.85 6.86
CA PHE A 98 2.41 0.51 7.22
C PHE A 98 2.47 -0.47 8.40
N MET A 99 1.68 -0.26 9.45
CA MET A 99 1.56 -1.23 10.55
C MET A 99 1.02 -2.56 10.07
N GLY A 100 0.06 -2.55 9.13
CA GLY A 100 -0.41 -3.76 8.46
C GLY A 100 0.74 -4.55 7.82
N VAL A 101 1.62 -3.89 7.05
CA VAL A 101 2.79 -4.54 6.41
C VAL A 101 3.78 -5.03 7.45
N PHE A 102 4.06 -4.22 8.47
CA PHE A 102 5.01 -4.59 9.52
C PHE A 102 4.57 -5.87 10.23
N VAL A 103 3.30 -5.94 10.64
CA VAL A 103 2.72 -7.14 11.24
C VAL A 103 2.74 -8.32 10.27
N ALA A 104 2.41 -8.10 8.99
CA ALA A 104 2.43 -9.18 7.99
C ALA A 104 3.83 -9.77 7.78
N ILE A 105 4.87 -8.92 7.72
CA ILE A 105 6.27 -9.36 7.60
C ILE A 105 6.71 -10.11 8.85
N LEU A 106 6.38 -9.62 10.05
CA LEU A 106 6.71 -10.30 11.32
C LEU A 106 6.06 -11.68 11.40
N VAL A 107 4.77 -11.77 11.10
CA VAL A 107 4.05 -13.04 11.11
C VAL A 107 4.64 -14.01 10.09
N ASN A 108 4.97 -13.53 8.88
CA ASN A 108 5.57 -14.39 7.86
C ASN A 108 6.97 -14.88 8.29
N TYR A 109 7.77 -14.00 8.88
CA TYR A 109 9.10 -14.36 9.41
C TYR A 109 9.02 -15.39 10.54
N ASP A 110 8.10 -15.22 11.50
CA ASP A 110 7.91 -16.17 12.60
C ASP A 110 7.37 -17.52 12.12
N ILE A 111 6.47 -17.52 11.13
CA ILE A 111 5.97 -18.76 10.50
C ILE A 111 7.09 -19.49 9.77
N ASP A 112 7.90 -18.80 8.97
CA ASP A 112 9.05 -19.41 8.27
C ASP A 112 10.07 -19.98 9.27
N ARG A 113 10.34 -19.25 10.35
CA ARG A 113 11.20 -19.71 11.44
C ARG A 113 10.63 -20.96 12.10
N LEU A 114 9.33 -21.00 12.39
CA LEU A 114 8.65 -22.17 12.97
C LEU A 114 8.67 -23.37 12.01
N ARG A 115 8.46 -23.15 10.71
CA ARG A 115 8.55 -24.18 9.67
C ARG A 115 9.94 -24.78 9.57
N SER A 116 10.99 -23.95 9.67
CA SER A 116 12.39 -24.42 9.65
C SER A 116 12.73 -25.33 10.84
N ILE A 117 12.10 -25.11 11.99
CA ILE A 117 12.29 -25.92 13.21
C ILE A 117 11.54 -27.25 13.08
N ILE A 118 10.33 -27.24 12.50
CA ILE A 118 9.49 -28.43 12.35
C ILE A 118 10.02 -29.38 11.26
N HIS A 119 10.59 -28.87 10.16
CA HIS A 119 11.11 -29.71 9.06
C HIS A 119 12.49 -30.34 9.34
N LYS A 120 13.14 -29.95 10.43
CA LYS A 120 14.46 -30.48 10.85
C LYS A 120 14.34 -31.67 11.81
N LYS A 121 13.14 -32.18 12.04
CA LYS A 121 12.84 -33.33 12.91
C LYS A 121 12.05 -34.38 12.12
#